data_AF-A0A428WRX6-F1
#
_entry.id   AF-A0A428WRX6-F1
#
_cell.length_a   1.000
_cell.length_b   1.000
_cell.length_c   1.000
_cell.angle_alpha   90.00
_cell.angle_beta   90.00
_cell.angle_gamma   90.00
#
_symmetry.space_group_name_H-M   'P 1'
#
loop_
_entity.id
_entity.type
_entity.pdbx_description
1 polymer ?
#
loop_
_entity_poly.entity_id
_entity_poly.type
_entity_poly.pdbx_seq_one_letter_code
_entity_poly.pdbx_strand_id
1 'polypeptide(L)'
;MTRQTDVPATADKPTSLADRIGRGLLALCGIATLGAFANGISIMATVAPERLMSEAWRTFAYLVFAGLFVMLAVAPRTQRGAWELVFAHKIAITAFAIAAGDTPDANATWPIDLTLVLATAVAYVLCRGWYGWRSATLAPVQRRARRPAIV
;
A
#
# COMPACT_ATOMS: atom_id res chain seq x y z
N MET A 1 -32.93 -30.80 -24.67
CA MET A 1 -31.48 -31.07 -24.56
C MET A 1 -30.73 -29.76 -24.81
N THR A 2 -30.46 -28.97 -23.78
CA THR A 2 -29.70 -27.72 -23.86
C THR A 2 -28.30 -27.95 -23.33
N ARG A 3 -27.31 -27.77 -24.21
CA ARG A 3 -25.88 -27.97 -23.94
C ARG A 3 -25.41 -26.88 -22.98
N GLN A 4 -25.21 -27.22 -21.71
CA GLN A 4 -24.52 -26.37 -20.75
C GLN A 4 -23.05 -26.33 -21.14
N THR A 5 -22.60 -25.22 -21.73
CA THR A 5 -21.18 -24.95 -21.94
C THR A 5 -20.60 -24.55 -20.59
N ASP A 6 -20.06 -25.52 -19.86
CA ASP A 6 -19.15 -25.24 -18.75
C ASP A 6 -17.90 -24.59 -19.35
N VAL A 7 -17.90 -23.26 -19.45
CA VAL A 7 -16.65 -22.51 -19.61
C VAL A 7 -15.90 -22.76 -18.31
N PRO A 8 -14.75 -23.48 -18.31
CA PRO A 8 -13.95 -23.57 -17.12
C PRO A 8 -13.53 -22.13 -16.82
N ALA A 9 -14.10 -21.56 -15.76
CA ALA A 9 -13.60 -20.35 -15.16
C ALA A 9 -12.21 -20.69 -14.62
N THR A 10 -11.21 -20.67 -15.50
CA THR A 10 -9.81 -20.55 -15.13
C THR A 10 -9.72 -19.21 -14.43
N ALA A 11 -10.05 -19.22 -13.14
CA ALA A 11 -9.84 -18.12 -12.23
C ALA A 11 -8.35 -17.82 -12.31
N ASP A 12 -8.06 -16.85 -13.15
CA ASP A 12 -6.75 -16.54 -13.66
C ASP A 12 -5.85 -16.29 -12.44
N LYS A 13 -4.98 -17.23 -12.07
CA LYS A 13 -4.07 -17.05 -10.95
C LYS A 13 -2.87 -16.29 -11.51
N PRO A 14 -2.42 -15.17 -10.91
CA PRO A 14 -1.20 -14.52 -11.37
C PRO A 14 -0.06 -15.54 -11.38
N THR A 15 0.78 -15.47 -12.41
CA THR A 15 1.98 -16.32 -12.46
C THR A 15 2.79 -16.07 -11.19
N SER A 16 3.36 -17.12 -10.61
CA SER A 16 4.11 -17.04 -9.35
C SER A 16 5.26 -16.02 -9.43
N LEU A 17 5.78 -15.77 -10.64
CA LEU A 17 6.78 -14.76 -10.91
C LEU A 17 6.24 -13.33 -10.78
N ALA A 18 5.09 -13.00 -11.38
CA ALA A 18 4.50 -11.66 -11.28
C ALA A 18 4.23 -11.29 -9.81
N ASP A 19 3.70 -12.24 -9.03
CA ASP A 19 3.46 -12.04 -7.59
C ASP A 19 4.76 -11.79 -6.82
N ARG A 20 5.83 -12.55 -7.11
CA ARG A 20 7.14 -12.34 -6.50
C ARG A 20 7.72 -10.97 -6.84
N ILE A 21 7.61 -10.53 -8.09
CA ILE A 21 8.09 -9.20 -8.51
C ILE A 21 7.30 -8.10 -7.80
N GLY A 22 5.97 -8.19 -7.75
CA GLY A 22 5.14 -7.19 -7.06
C GLY A 22 5.44 -7.10 -5.57
N ARG A 23 5.60 -8.25 -4.89
CA ARG A 23 6.00 -8.31 -3.47
C ARG A 23 7.42 -7.78 -3.25
N GLY A 24 8.35 -8.10 -4.15
CA GLY A 24 9.72 -7.59 -4.12
C GLY A 24 9.77 -6.07 -4.30
N LEU A 25 8.94 -5.51 -5.18
CA LEU A 25 8.82 -4.07 -5.39
C LEU A 25 8.29 -3.37 -4.14
N LEU A 26 7.27 -3.93 -3.47
CA LEU A 26 6.78 -3.40 -2.19
C LEU A 26 7.83 -3.48 -1.09
N ALA A 27 8.58 -4.59 -1.01
CA ALA A 27 9.68 -4.72 -0.07
C ALA A 27 10.78 -3.67 -0.32
N LEU A 28 11.11 -3.41 -1.59
CA LEU A 28 12.06 -2.37 -1.99
C LEU A 28 11.56 -0.98 -1.59
N CYS A 29 10.27 -0.67 -1.81
CA CYS A 29 9.66 0.58 -1.33
C CYS A 29 9.77 0.72 0.19
N GLY A 30 9.53 -0.36 0.94
CA GLY A 30 9.71 -0.41 2.39
C GLY A 30 11.15 -0.11 2.81
N ILE A 31 12.13 -0.76 2.18
CA ILE A 31 13.57 -0.55 2.45
C ILE A 31 13.98 0.90 2.12
N ALA A 32 13.58 1.42 0.97
CA ALA A 32 13.85 2.81 0.58
C ALA A 32 13.27 3.79 1.60
N THR A 33 12.05 3.51 2.10
CA THR A 33 11.40 4.32 3.13
C THR A 33 12.15 4.26 4.47
N LEU A 34 12.72 3.12 4.85
CA LEU A 34 13.62 3.03 6.02
C LEU A 34 14.91 3.82 5.81
N GLY A 35 15.44 3.88 4.59
CA GLY A 35 16.55 4.78 4.25
C GLY A 35 16.18 6.25 4.46
N ALA A 36 14.99 6.66 4.03
CA ALA A 36 14.47 8.01 4.27
C ALA A 36 14.26 8.31 5.77
N PHE A 37 13.81 7.32 6.54
CA PHE A 37 13.73 7.42 8.00
C PHE A 37 15.10 7.67 8.64
N ALA A 38 16.11 6.87 8.30
CA ALA A 38 17.47 7.04 8.82
C ALA A 38 18.05 8.42 8.48
N ASN A 39 17.86 8.87 7.23
CA ASN A 39 18.24 10.22 6.81
C ASN A 39 17.46 11.31 7.57
N GLY A 40 16.18 11.10 7.84
CA GLY A 40 15.33 12.00 8.63
C GLY A 40 15.86 12.21 10.05
N ILE A 41 16.35 11.16 10.70
CA ILE A 41 17.00 11.27 12.02
C ILE A 41 18.22 12.20 11.94
N SER A 42 19.06 12.06 10.91
CA SER A 42 20.21 12.94 10.71
C SER A 42 19.81 14.41 10.43
N ILE A 43 18.73 14.63 9.68
CA ILE A 43 18.20 15.98 9.42
C ILE A 43 17.69 16.63 10.72
N MET A 44 16.94 15.89 11.53
CA MET A 44 16.41 16.40 12.81
C MET A 44 17.51 16.86 13.77
N ALA A 45 18.72 16.30 13.69
CA ALA A 45 19.85 16.70 14.52
C ALA A 45 20.49 18.04 14.12
N THR A 46 20.22 18.53 12.90
CA THR A 46 20.90 19.72 12.33
C THR A 46 19.95 20.84 11.92
N VAL A 47 18.64 20.56 11.86
CA VAL A 47 17.63 21.54 11.47
C VAL A 47 17.38 22.58 12.56
N ALA A 48 16.97 23.78 12.16
CA ALA A 48 16.57 24.84 13.08
C ALA A 48 15.36 24.42 13.98
N PRO A 49 15.27 24.89 15.24
CA PRO A 49 14.24 24.47 16.18
C PRO A 49 12.81 24.64 15.67
N GLU A 50 12.55 25.66 14.86
CA GLU A 50 11.22 25.99 14.31
C GLU A 50 10.74 24.93 13.32
N ARG A 51 11.66 24.21 12.66
CA ARG A 51 11.36 23.12 11.73
C ARG A 51 11.41 21.74 12.38
N LEU A 52 11.94 21.63 13.59
CA LEU A 52 12.18 20.33 14.23
C LEU A 52 10.90 19.49 14.33
N MET A 53 9.77 20.12 14.67
CA MET A 53 8.48 19.42 14.80
C MET A 53 7.97 18.88 13.45
N SER A 54 8.06 19.68 12.38
CA SER A 54 7.65 19.22 11.03
C SER A 54 8.56 18.11 10.52
N GLU A 55 9.87 18.19 10.78
CA GLU A 55 10.81 17.14 10.40
C GLU A 55 10.63 15.86 11.22
N ALA A 56 10.30 15.99 12.50
CA ALA A 56 9.94 14.85 13.36
C ALA A 56 8.69 14.13 12.83
N TRP A 57 7.63 14.88 12.52
CA TRP A 57 6.41 14.33 11.95
C TRP A 57 6.69 13.56 10.65
N ARG A 58 7.44 14.18 9.73
CA ARG A 58 7.84 13.56 8.45
C ARG A 58 8.66 12.30 8.67
N THR A 59 9.65 12.36 9.56
CA THR A 59 10.55 11.25 9.86
C THR A 59 9.78 10.05 10.41
N PHE A 60 8.93 10.25 11.42
CA PHE A 60 8.15 9.14 11.99
C PHE A 60 7.10 8.59 11.02
N ALA A 61 6.56 9.42 10.12
CA ALA A 61 5.68 8.93 9.06
C ALA A 61 6.37 7.92 8.14
N TYR A 62 7.68 8.06 7.87
CA TYR A 62 8.43 7.07 7.10
C TYR A 62 8.40 5.69 7.73
N LEU A 63 8.51 5.59 9.06
CA LEU A 63 8.44 4.30 9.75
C LEU A 63 7.06 3.64 9.55
N VAL A 64 5.99 4.43 9.63
CA VAL A 64 4.62 3.94 9.38
C VAL A 64 4.47 3.44 7.94
N PHE A 65 4.94 4.21 6.94
CA PHE A 65 4.87 3.80 5.53
C PHE A 65 5.72 2.58 5.23
N ALA A 66 6.91 2.46 5.83
CA ALA A 66 7.71 1.25 5.73
C ALA A 66 6.94 0.02 6.23
N GLY A 67 6.26 0.15 7.39
CA GLY A 67 5.37 -0.88 7.92
C GLY A 67 4.23 -1.24 6.96
N LEU A 68 3.56 -0.25 6.39
CA LEU A 68 2.48 -0.47 5.41
C LEU A 68 2.99 -1.20 4.16
N PHE A 69 4.14 -0.80 3.61
CA PHE A 69 4.73 -1.48 2.46
C PHE A 69 5.12 -2.93 2.78
N VAL A 70 5.66 -3.19 3.97
CA VAL A 70 5.95 -4.57 4.43
C VAL A 70 4.68 -5.39 4.58
N MET A 71 3.62 -4.84 5.19
CA MET A 71 2.33 -5.53 5.31
C MET A 71 1.76 -5.89 3.93
N LEU A 72 1.83 -4.96 2.98
CA LEU A 72 1.43 -5.18 1.59
C LEU A 72 2.33 -6.22 0.90
N ALA A 73 3.64 -6.20 1.14
CA ALA A 73 4.56 -7.19 0.59
C ALA A 73 4.29 -8.59 1.13
N VAL A 74 3.96 -8.72 2.42
CA VAL A 74 3.69 -10.02 3.06
C VAL A 74 2.36 -10.60 2.56
N ALA A 75 1.29 -9.82 2.61
CA ALA A 75 -0.06 -10.29 2.33
C ALA A 75 -0.86 -9.32 1.43
N PRO A 76 -0.48 -9.14 0.15
CA PRO A 76 -1.04 -8.09 -0.70
C PRO A 76 -2.54 -8.23 -0.97
N ARG A 77 -3.11 -9.44 -0.82
CA ARG A 77 -4.52 -9.73 -1.13
C ARG A 77 -5.45 -9.74 0.07
N THR A 78 -4.95 -9.48 1.28
CA THR A 78 -5.79 -9.42 2.49
C THR A 78 -5.85 -8.03 3.09
N GLN A 79 -5.00 -7.11 2.64
CA GLN A 79 -4.80 -5.79 3.23
C GLN A 79 -5.54 -4.69 2.47
N ARG A 80 -6.88 -4.77 2.50
CA ARG A 80 -7.87 -3.71 2.17
C ARG A 80 -7.32 -2.29 2.34
N GLY A 81 -7.41 -1.85 3.59
CA GLY A 81 -7.16 -0.47 3.98
C GLY A 81 -5.72 -0.02 3.74
N ALA A 82 -4.74 -0.92 3.75
CA ALA A 82 -3.35 -0.54 3.52
C ALA A 82 -3.13 -0.03 2.09
N TRP A 83 -3.72 -0.67 1.07
CA TRP A 83 -3.64 -0.17 -0.31
C TRP A 83 -4.27 1.21 -0.45
N GLU A 84 -5.50 1.36 0.04
CA GLU A 84 -6.25 2.61 -0.05
C GLU A 84 -5.52 3.75 0.67
N LEU A 85 -5.02 3.49 1.88
CA LEU A 85 -4.32 4.49 2.68
C LEU A 85 -3.00 4.94 2.04
N VAL A 86 -2.22 3.99 1.51
CA VAL A 86 -0.96 4.31 0.82
C VAL A 86 -1.24 5.14 -0.43
N PHE A 87 -2.18 4.72 -1.28
CA PHE A 87 -2.51 5.49 -2.49
C PHE A 87 -3.08 6.86 -2.16
N ALA A 88 -4.06 6.94 -1.28
CA ALA A 88 -4.71 8.19 -0.92
C ALA A 88 -3.68 9.21 -0.40
N HIS A 89 -2.83 8.79 0.53
CA HIS A 89 -1.80 9.67 1.08
C HIS A 89 -0.77 10.07 0.04
N LYS A 90 -0.18 9.09 -0.68
CA LYS A 90 0.92 9.37 -1.60
C LYS A 90 0.50 10.18 -2.82
N ILE A 91 -0.71 9.96 -3.33
CA ILE A 91 -1.29 10.81 -4.38
C ILE A 91 -1.53 12.22 -3.86
N ALA A 92 -2.13 12.37 -2.66
CA ALA A 92 -2.43 13.67 -2.09
C ALA A 92 -1.18 14.53 -1.89
N ILE A 93 -0.12 13.97 -1.28
CA ILE A 93 1.12 14.71 -1.05
C ILE A 93 1.89 14.99 -2.34
N THR A 94 1.86 14.08 -3.33
CA THR A 94 2.44 14.32 -4.65
C THR A 94 1.74 15.48 -5.35
N ALA A 95 0.40 15.47 -5.38
CA ALA A 95 -0.39 16.53 -5.97
C ALA A 95 -0.19 17.87 -5.25
N PHE A 96 -0.13 17.84 -3.91
CA PHE A 96 0.16 19.02 -3.11
C PHE A 96 1.55 19.59 -3.41
N ALA A 97 2.59 18.75 -3.49
CA ALA A 97 3.94 19.19 -3.79
C ALA A 97 4.04 19.82 -5.19
N ILE A 98 3.37 19.24 -6.20
CA ILE A 98 3.28 19.84 -7.55
C ILE A 98 2.57 21.20 -7.49
N ALA A 99 1.45 21.29 -6.76
CA ALA A 99 0.68 22.53 -6.63
C ALA A 99 1.43 23.62 -5.83
N ALA A 100 2.30 23.24 -4.90
CA ALA A 100 3.12 24.15 -4.12
C ALA A 100 4.21 24.86 -4.95
N GLY A 101 4.56 24.33 -6.13
CA GLY A 101 5.49 24.95 -7.07
C GLY A 101 6.95 24.91 -6.63
N ASP A 102 7.71 25.96 -6.95
CA ASP A 102 9.18 26.03 -6.80
C ASP A 102 9.66 26.30 -5.37
N THR A 103 9.33 25.39 -4.46
CA THR A 103 9.99 25.35 -3.15
C THR A 103 11.00 24.20 -3.12
N PRO A 104 12.13 24.34 -2.39
CA PRO A 104 13.10 23.26 -2.27
C PRO A 104 12.48 21.94 -1.78
N ASP A 105 11.57 22.03 -0.80
CA ASP A 105 10.88 20.86 -0.25
C ASP A 105 9.93 20.21 -1.26
N ALA A 106 9.19 21.00 -2.04
CA ALA A 106 8.32 20.48 -3.10
C ALA A 106 9.13 19.77 -4.19
N ASN A 107 10.20 20.41 -4.68
CA ASN A 107 11.06 19.90 -5.74
C ASN A 107 11.80 18.60 -5.35
N ALA A 108 12.10 18.43 -4.06
CA ALA A 108 12.60 17.16 -3.54
C ALA A 108 11.49 16.11 -3.37
N THR A 109 10.28 16.52 -2.95
CA THR A 109 9.20 15.60 -2.56
C THR A 109 8.46 14.99 -3.74
N TRP A 110 8.02 15.80 -4.70
CA TRP A 110 7.11 15.32 -5.74
C TRP A 110 7.69 14.20 -6.62
N PRO A 111 8.98 14.21 -7.04
CA PRO A 111 9.50 13.15 -7.90
C PRO A 111 9.61 11.81 -7.16
N ILE A 112 9.98 11.87 -5.88
CA ILE A 112 10.13 10.70 -5.02
C ILE A 112 8.76 10.08 -4.76
N ASP A 113 7.78 10.87 -4.34
CA ASP A 113 6.46 10.35 -4.00
C ASP A 113 5.69 9.91 -5.25
N LEU A 114 5.87 10.56 -6.41
CA LEU A 114 5.35 10.07 -7.68
C LEU A 114 5.94 8.70 -8.04
N THR A 115 7.26 8.52 -7.86
CA THR A 115 7.92 7.24 -8.10
C THR A 115 7.35 6.14 -7.20
N LEU A 116 7.08 6.44 -5.92
CA LEU A 116 6.43 5.52 -5.00
C LEU A 116 5.00 5.19 -5.42
N VAL A 117 4.21 6.18 -5.88
CA VAL A 117 2.86 5.93 -6.41
C VAL A 117 2.91 4.97 -7.59
N LEU A 118 3.81 5.21 -8.55
CA LEU A 118 3.95 4.37 -9.74
C LEU A 118 4.42 2.95 -9.40
N ALA A 119 5.44 2.82 -8.54
CA ALA A 119 5.90 1.51 -8.08
C ALA A 119 4.79 0.75 -7.33
N THR A 120 4.04 1.44 -6.47
CA THR A 120 2.91 0.87 -5.74
C THR A 120 1.78 0.45 -6.70
N ALA A 121 1.51 1.23 -7.76
CA ALA A 121 0.53 0.89 -8.78
C ALA A 121 0.93 -0.35 -9.58
N VAL A 122 2.20 -0.46 -9.98
CA VAL A 122 2.73 -1.67 -10.65
C VAL A 122 2.59 -2.88 -9.72
N ALA A 123 2.99 -2.76 -8.46
CA ALA A 123 2.83 -3.84 -7.48
C ALA A 123 1.36 -4.22 -7.27
N TYR A 124 0.46 -3.23 -7.20
CA TYR A 124 -0.97 -3.45 -7.08
C TYR A 124 -1.51 -4.29 -8.24
N VAL A 125 -1.07 -4.01 -9.46
CA VAL A 125 -1.44 -4.79 -10.65
C VAL A 125 -0.85 -6.20 -10.63
N LEU A 126 0.44 -6.32 -10.37
CA LEU A 126 1.15 -7.61 -10.36
C LEU A 126 0.63 -8.56 -9.27
N CYS A 127 0.41 -8.05 -8.06
CA CYS A 127 -0.15 -8.82 -6.95
C CYS A 127 -1.67 -8.96 -7.03
N ARG A 128 -2.32 -8.20 -7.94
CA ARG A 128 -3.78 -8.11 -8.05
C ARG A 128 -4.42 -7.68 -6.73
N GLY A 129 -3.98 -6.56 -6.17
CA GLY A 129 -4.42 -6.04 -4.87
C GLY A 129 -5.94 -5.86 -4.76
N TRP A 130 -6.64 -5.67 -5.88
CA TRP A 130 -8.11 -5.61 -5.93
C TRP A 130 -8.82 -6.87 -5.41
N TYR A 131 -8.17 -8.03 -5.34
CA TYR A 131 -8.79 -9.23 -4.74
C TYR A 131 -9.03 -9.10 -3.22
N GLY A 132 -8.38 -8.16 -2.53
CA GLY A 132 -8.66 -7.89 -1.11
C GLY A 132 -10.12 -7.50 -0.84
N TRP A 133 -10.85 -7.08 -1.88
CA TRP A 133 -12.27 -6.76 -1.78
C TRP A 133 -13.18 -7.99 -1.82
N ARG A 134 -12.74 -9.11 -2.42
CA ARG A 134 -13.60 -10.28 -2.66
C ARG A 134 -13.78 -11.16 -1.42
N SER A 135 -12.82 -11.15 -0.49
CA SER A 135 -12.87 -11.98 0.73
C SER A 135 -13.94 -11.51 1.73
N ALA A 136 -14.30 -10.23 1.72
CA ALA A 136 -15.36 -9.70 2.59
C ALA A 136 -16.77 -10.09 2.11
N THR A 137 -16.95 -10.28 0.80
CA THR A 137 -18.25 -10.57 0.18
C THR A 137 -18.74 -12.00 0.45
N LEU A 138 -17.85 -12.92 0.81
CA LEU A 138 -18.17 -14.32 1.05
C LEU A 138 -18.41 -14.68 2.53
N ALA A 139 -18.45 -13.70 3.45
CA ALA A 139 -18.79 -13.96 4.86
C ALA A 139 -20.24 -14.48 4.95
N PRO A 140 -20.47 -15.78 5.23
CA PRO A 140 -21.80 -16.34 5.10
C PRO A 140 -22.64 -15.98 6.33
N VAL A 141 -23.92 -15.73 6.05
CA VAL A 141 -25.09 -15.74 6.94
C VAL A 141 -25.23 -17.05 7.78
N GLN A 142 -24.21 -17.91 7.83
CA GLN A 142 -24.24 -19.24 8.47
C GLN A 142 -24.25 -19.24 10.01
N ARG A 143 -24.08 -18.10 10.71
CA ARG A 143 -24.06 -18.10 12.19
C ARG A 143 -25.43 -18.20 12.88
N ARG A 144 -26.56 -18.20 12.16
CA ARG A 144 -27.90 -18.18 12.79
C ARG A 144 -28.63 -19.54 12.88
N ALA A 145 -28.13 -20.61 12.29
CA ALA A 145 -28.85 -21.89 12.21
C ALA A 145 -28.46 -22.95 13.27
N ARG A 146 -27.51 -22.68 14.18
CA ARG A 146 -27.07 -23.61 15.23
C ARG A 146 -27.41 -23.12 16.64
N ARG A 147 -28.69 -22.88 16.92
CA ARG A 147 -29.20 -23.02 18.30
C ARG A 147 -30.10 -24.26 18.32
N PRO A 148 -29.68 -25.39 18.93
CA PRO A 148 -30.66 -26.40 19.31
C PRO A 148 -31.59 -25.75 20.35
N ALA A 149 -32.89 -25.80 20.09
CA ALA A 149 -33.88 -25.54 21.10
C ALA A 149 -33.73 -26.63 22.16
N ILE A 150 -33.20 -26.27 23.32
CA ILE A 150 -33.24 -27.14 24.49
C ILE A 150 -34.65 -26.97 25.06
N VAL A 151 -35.43 -28.05 24.96
CA VAL A 151 -36.72 -28.28 25.65
C VAL A 151 -36.41 -28.82 27.03
#